data_AF-A0A3A0G2J9-F1
#
_entry.id   AF-A0A3A0G2J9-F1
#
_cell.length_a   1.000
_cell.length_b   1.000
_cell.length_c   1.000
_cell.angle_alpha   90.00
_cell.angle_beta   90.00
_cell.angle_gamma   90.00
#
_symmetry.space_group_name_H-M   'P 1'
#
loop_
_entity.id
_entity.type
_entity.pdbx_description
1 polymer ?
#
loop_
_entity_poly.entity_id
_entity_poly.type
_entity_poly.pdbx_seq_one_letter_code
_entity_poly.pdbx_strand_id
1 'polypeptide(L)'
;MKKPSFFPLRGRKQETPAPEPLGAAKSDARAIARCSSSQARSLMPYQVAAKLNVLPLTVMSSFGQEMMVLACSRGGDVRFKREVQFACGREVKLVEVGSEVLSQAIFVAYHSDEEALNQQLK
;
A
#
# COMPACT_ATOMS: atom_id res chain seq x y z
N MET A 1 -1.68 -37.48 -63.02
CA MET A 1 -2.46 -37.42 -61.76
C MET A 1 -1.56 -36.92 -60.64
N LYS A 2 -1.66 -35.64 -60.25
CA LYS A 2 -0.85 -35.04 -59.17
C LYS A 2 -1.74 -34.84 -57.94
N LYS A 3 -1.35 -35.43 -56.82
CA LYS A 3 -2.00 -35.23 -55.50
C LYS A 3 -1.69 -33.82 -54.99
N PRO A 4 -2.64 -33.07 -54.43
CA PRO A 4 -2.31 -31.84 -53.71
C PRO A 4 -1.82 -32.19 -52.30
N SER A 5 -0.64 -31.70 -51.96
CA SER A 5 -0.05 -31.73 -50.63
C SER A 5 -0.83 -30.79 -49.70
N PHE A 6 -1.38 -31.37 -48.65
CA PHE A 6 -2.01 -30.70 -47.51
C PHE A 6 -0.89 -30.14 -46.62
N PHE A 7 -0.71 -28.82 -46.57
CA PHE A 7 0.15 -28.18 -45.57
C PHE A 7 -0.71 -27.74 -44.38
N PRO A 8 -0.44 -28.18 -43.14
CA PRO A 8 -1.11 -27.64 -41.99
C PRO A 8 -0.53 -26.25 -41.68
N LEU A 9 -1.40 -25.25 -41.60
CA LEU A 9 -1.10 -23.94 -41.04
C LEU A 9 -0.67 -24.14 -39.58
N ARG A 10 0.64 -24.04 -39.31
CA ARG A 10 1.17 -23.90 -37.95
C ARG A 10 0.54 -22.64 -37.36
N GLY A 11 -0.44 -22.83 -36.49
CA GLY A 11 -0.92 -21.79 -35.58
C GLY A 11 0.27 -21.30 -34.78
N ARG A 12 0.77 -20.10 -35.10
CA ARG A 12 1.56 -19.30 -34.17
C ARG A 12 0.66 -19.10 -32.95
N LYS A 13 0.93 -19.83 -31.88
CA LYS A 13 0.53 -19.38 -30.54
C LYS A 13 1.19 -18.02 -30.37
N GLN A 14 0.42 -16.95 -30.54
CA GLN A 14 0.76 -15.68 -29.94
C GLN A 14 0.79 -15.97 -28.45
N GLU A 15 1.99 -16.07 -27.89
CA GLU A 15 2.20 -15.92 -26.46
C GLU A 15 1.80 -14.49 -26.15
N THR A 16 0.52 -14.30 -25.82
CA THR A 16 0.09 -13.10 -25.11
C THR A 16 0.94 -13.03 -23.85
N PRO A 17 1.68 -11.93 -23.61
CA PRO A 17 2.34 -11.76 -22.33
C PRO A 17 1.27 -11.91 -21.25
N ALA A 18 1.56 -12.74 -20.24
CA ALA A 18 0.70 -12.90 -19.08
C ALA A 18 0.33 -11.51 -18.55
N PRO A 19 -0.90 -11.29 -18.03
CA PRO A 19 -1.23 -10.03 -17.39
C PRO A 19 -0.22 -9.82 -16.27
N GLU A 20 0.68 -8.85 -16.46
CA GLU A 20 1.57 -8.42 -15.39
C GLU A 20 0.68 -8.04 -14.21
N PRO A 21 1.00 -8.49 -12.99
CA PRO A 21 0.25 -8.05 -11.83
C PRO A 21 0.29 -6.53 -11.79
N LEU A 22 -0.88 -5.88 -11.83
CA LEU A 22 -1.05 -4.48 -11.44
C LEU A 22 -0.52 -4.33 -10.01
N GLY A 23 0.77 -4.09 -9.84
CA GLY A 23 1.39 -4.21 -8.52
C GLY A 23 2.80 -3.67 -8.38
N ALA A 24 3.35 -3.01 -9.40
CA ALA A 24 4.66 -2.37 -9.30
C ALA A 24 4.71 -1.05 -10.07
N ALA A 25 3.66 -0.23 -9.96
CA ALA A 25 3.91 1.20 -10.03
C ALA A 25 4.93 1.46 -8.91
N LYS A 26 6.15 1.90 -9.27
CA LYS A 26 7.14 2.43 -8.31
C LYS A 26 6.44 3.56 -7.57
N SER A 27 5.76 3.21 -6.49
CA SER A 27 4.98 4.14 -5.72
C SER A 27 6.02 5.02 -5.04
N ASP A 28 6.00 6.31 -5.37
CA ASP A 28 6.92 7.24 -4.73
C ASP A 28 6.59 7.27 -3.24
N ALA A 29 7.59 7.04 -2.39
CA ALA A 29 7.43 7.07 -0.94
C ALA A 29 6.77 8.37 -0.46
N ARG A 30 7.05 9.49 -1.14
CA ARG A 30 6.41 10.79 -0.91
C ARG A 30 4.93 10.81 -1.27
N ALA A 31 4.52 10.16 -2.36
CA ALA A 31 3.12 10.09 -2.74
C ALA A 31 2.30 9.33 -1.70
N ILE A 32 2.83 8.20 -1.21
CA ILE A 32 2.19 7.43 -0.13
C ILE A 32 2.18 8.22 1.18
N ALA A 33 3.28 8.88 1.52
CA ALA A 33 3.36 9.72 2.72
C ALA A 33 2.32 10.84 2.71
N ARG A 34 2.04 11.47 1.55
CA ARG A 34 0.99 12.49 1.41
C ARG A 34 -0.42 11.96 1.64
N CYS A 35 -0.65 10.66 1.43
CA CYS A 35 -1.94 10.04 1.75
C CYS A 35 -2.12 9.81 3.26
N SER A 36 -1.07 10.01 4.08
CA SER A 36 -1.15 9.96 5.53
C SER A 36 -1.72 11.26 6.09
N SER A 37 -2.83 11.15 6.81
CA SER A 37 -3.45 12.25 7.54
C SER A 37 -2.81 12.43 8.92
N SER A 38 -2.71 13.68 9.37
CA SER A 38 -2.22 14.01 10.72
C SER A 38 -3.06 13.36 11.82
N GLN A 39 -4.38 13.25 11.61
CA GLN A 39 -5.30 12.54 12.50
C GLN A 39 -4.97 11.05 12.60
N ALA A 40 -4.60 10.39 11.50
CA ALA A 40 -4.22 8.99 11.54
C ALA A 40 -2.84 8.81 12.22
N ARG A 41 -1.89 9.73 11.98
CA ARG A 41 -0.58 9.73 12.65
C ARG A 41 -0.67 9.98 14.16
N SER A 42 -1.60 10.81 14.63
CA SER A 42 -1.74 11.07 16.07
C SER A 42 -2.20 9.84 16.85
N LEU A 43 -2.91 8.92 16.19
CA LEU A 43 -3.38 7.67 16.79
C LEU A 43 -2.32 6.55 16.83
N MET A 44 -1.23 6.69 16.06
CA MET A 44 -0.16 5.71 16.04
C MET A 44 1.20 6.41 16.11
N PRO A 45 1.92 6.36 17.25
CA PRO A 45 3.24 6.97 17.36
C PRO A 45 4.23 6.42 16.34
N TYR A 46 5.18 7.25 15.91
CA TYR A 46 6.23 6.87 14.94
C TYR A 46 6.94 5.57 15.33
N GLN A 47 7.26 5.39 16.61
CA GLN A 47 7.95 4.19 17.10
C GLN A 47 7.14 2.91 16.89
N VAL A 48 5.81 2.99 17.00
CA VAL A 48 4.90 1.85 16.76
C VAL A 48 4.79 1.60 15.26
N ALA A 49 4.56 2.66 14.48
CA ALA A 49 4.49 2.60 13.02
C ALA A 49 5.76 2.00 12.39
N ALA A 50 6.94 2.44 12.83
CA ALA A 50 8.23 1.94 12.36
C ALA A 50 8.49 0.49 12.79
N LYS A 51 8.19 0.11 14.05
CA LYS A 51 8.38 -1.27 14.53
C LYS A 51 7.49 -2.27 13.81
N LEU A 52 6.23 -1.91 13.56
CA LEU A 52 5.27 -2.75 12.84
C LEU A 52 5.41 -2.64 11.33
N ASN A 53 6.26 -1.72 10.84
CA ASN A 53 6.40 -1.35 9.44
C ASN A 53 5.04 -1.09 8.79
N VAL A 54 4.29 -0.14 9.35
CA VAL A 54 3.00 0.32 8.86
C VAL A 54 2.93 1.83 8.83
N LEU A 55 2.22 2.39 7.86
CA LEU A 55 1.94 3.82 7.77
C LEU A 55 0.44 4.07 7.90
N PRO A 56 -0.02 4.79 8.94
CA PRO A 56 -1.40 5.21 9.01
C PRO A 56 -1.75 6.21 7.91
N LEU A 57 -2.73 5.85 7.08
CA LEU A 57 -3.20 6.67 5.96
C LEU A 57 -4.33 7.58 6.40
N THR A 58 -5.44 7.01 6.85
CA THR A 58 -6.62 7.78 7.23
C THR A 58 -7.46 7.04 8.27
N VAL A 59 -8.40 7.75 8.88
CA VAL A 59 -9.44 7.19 9.75
C VAL A 59 -10.76 7.41 9.04
N MET A 60 -11.46 6.33 8.76
CA MET A 60 -12.80 6.36 8.19
C MET A 60 -13.82 6.11 9.30
N SER A 61 -14.91 6.86 9.30
CA SER A 61 -16.07 6.59 10.14
C SER A 61 -17.24 6.20 9.24
N SER A 62 -17.85 5.05 9.51
CA SER A 62 -19.02 4.57 8.78
C SER A 62 -19.98 3.92 9.75
N PHE A 63 -21.25 4.36 9.75
CA PHE A 63 -22.31 3.84 10.64
C PHE A 63 -21.94 3.77 12.13
N GLY A 64 -21.15 4.73 12.62
CA GLY A 64 -20.70 4.78 14.02
C GLY A 64 -19.52 3.87 14.36
N GLN A 65 -18.95 3.17 13.38
CA GLN A 65 -17.72 2.40 13.53
C GLN A 65 -16.53 3.16 12.93
N GLU A 66 -15.47 3.27 13.70
CA GLU A 66 -14.21 3.89 13.26
C GLU A 66 -13.23 2.81 12.79
N MET A 67 -12.76 2.95 11.55
CA MET A 67 -11.81 2.06 10.90
C MET A 67 -10.58 2.83 10.50
N MET A 68 -9.41 2.31 10.84
CA MET A 68 -8.13 2.89 10.45
C MET A 68 -7.62 2.22 9.16
N VAL A 69 -7.26 3.01 8.16
CA VAL A 69 -6.63 2.51 6.94
C VAL A 69 -5.11 2.64 7.07
N LEU A 70 -4.40 1.54 6.90
CA LEU A 70 -2.95 1.44 7.09
C LEU A 70 -2.30 0.90 5.82
N ALA A 71 -1.21 1.51 5.37
CA ALA A 71 -0.31 0.90 4.40
C ALA A 71 0.66 -0.04 5.11
N CYS A 72 0.91 -1.22 4.54
CA CYS A 72 1.77 -2.26 5.11
C CYS A 72 2.41 -3.10 4.01
N SER A 73 3.48 -3.83 4.30
CA SER A 73 4.09 -4.75 3.34
C SER A 73 3.56 -6.19 3.40
N ARG A 74 2.62 -6.47 4.31
CA ARG A 74 2.12 -7.81 4.63
C ARG A 74 0.59 -7.85 4.66
N GLY A 75 -0.05 -7.25 3.65
CA GLY A 75 -1.51 -7.07 3.62
C GLY A 75 -2.31 -8.38 3.69
N GLY A 76 -1.77 -9.47 3.14
CA GLY A 76 -2.39 -10.79 3.16
C GLY A 76 -2.22 -11.61 4.45
N ASP A 77 -1.41 -11.15 5.42
CA ASP A 77 -1.12 -11.92 6.63
C ASP A 77 -2.16 -11.66 7.74
N VAL A 78 -2.97 -12.68 8.03
CA VAL A 78 -4.04 -12.62 9.04
C VAL A 78 -3.49 -12.42 10.46
N ARG A 79 -2.32 -12.98 10.78
CA ARG A 79 -1.70 -12.82 12.11
C ARG A 79 -1.22 -11.38 12.27
N PHE A 80 -0.54 -10.87 11.26
CA PHE A 80 -0.10 -9.48 11.22
C PHE A 80 -1.27 -8.51 11.37
N LYS A 81 -2.38 -8.74 10.65
CA LYS A 81 -3.59 -7.92 10.80
C LYS A 81 -4.09 -7.89 12.24
N ARG A 82 -4.11 -9.03 12.95
CA ARG A 82 -4.53 -9.10 14.37
C ARG A 82 -3.58 -8.36 15.30
N GLU A 83 -2.27 -8.49 15.07
CA GLU A 83 -1.26 -7.77 15.85
C GLU A 83 -1.40 -6.25 15.69
N VAL A 84 -1.61 -5.78 14.47
CA VAL A 84 -1.82 -4.38 14.17
C VAL A 84 -3.15 -3.88 14.76
N GLN A 85 -4.24 -4.65 14.65
CA GLN A 85 -5.51 -4.33 15.30
C GLN A 85 -5.37 -4.21 16.81
N PHE A 86 -4.64 -5.13 17.44
CA PHE A 86 -4.36 -5.09 18.88
C PHE A 86 -3.56 -3.84 19.26
N ALA A 87 -2.53 -3.50 18.50
CA ALA A 87 -1.72 -2.31 18.74
C ALA A 87 -2.50 -1.00 18.54
N CYS A 88 -3.44 -0.96 17.59
CA CYS A 88 -4.25 0.23 17.30
C CYS A 88 -5.50 0.36 18.18
N GLY A 89 -5.94 -0.74 18.81
CA GLY A 89 -7.19 -0.80 19.59
C GLY A 89 -8.45 -0.56 18.75
N ARG A 90 -8.38 -0.72 17.42
CA ARG A 90 -9.42 -0.33 16.45
C ARG A 90 -9.51 -1.32 15.31
N GLU A 91 -10.61 -1.26 14.56
CA GLU A 91 -10.70 -1.99 13.31
C GLU A 91 -9.71 -1.38 12.29
N VAL A 92 -9.02 -2.24 11.53
CA VAL A 92 -8.04 -1.80 10.54
C VAL A 92 -8.28 -2.42 9.17
N LYS A 93 -8.05 -1.62 8.15
CA LYS A 93 -7.97 -2.03 6.75
C LYS A 93 -6.53 -1.88 6.28
N LEU A 94 -5.96 -2.96 5.77
CA LEU A 94 -4.59 -3.00 5.29
C LEU A 94 -4.56 -2.76 3.77
N VAL A 95 -3.62 -1.93 3.34
CA VAL A 95 -3.28 -1.69 1.92
C VAL A 95 -1.85 -2.15 1.73
N GLU A 96 -1.62 -3.01 0.74
CA GLU A 96 -0.29 -3.57 0.51
C GLU A 96 0.59 -2.62 -0.29
N VAL A 97 1.81 -2.40 0.20
CA VAL A 97 2.82 -1.50 -0.37
C VAL A 97 4.20 -2.16 -0.23
N GLY A 98 5.09 -1.96 -1.21
CA GLY A 98 6.45 -2.49 -1.14
C GLY A 98 7.21 -2.03 0.11
N SER A 99 7.91 -2.96 0.78
CA SER A 99 8.56 -2.73 2.09
C SER A 99 9.59 -1.57 2.07
N GLU A 100 10.39 -1.47 1.01
CA GLU A 100 11.41 -0.41 0.85
C GLU A 100 10.76 0.98 0.78
N VAL A 101 9.72 1.09 -0.06
CA VAL A 101 8.96 2.32 -0.25
C VAL A 101 8.23 2.70 1.04
N LEU A 102 7.66 1.72 1.73
CA LEU A 102 6.91 1.93 2.96
C LEU A 102 7.78 2.49 4.08
N SER A 103 8.97 1.94 4.28
CA SER A 103 9.90 2.41 5.33
C SER A 103 10.26 3.88 5.14
N GLN A 104 10.52 4.28 3.88
CA GLN A 104 10.78 5.67 3.52
C GLN A 104 9.53 6.54 3.70
N ALA A 105 8.35 6.04 3.31
CA ALA A 105 7.09 6.76 3.45
C ALA A 105 6.74 7.02 4.93
N ILE A 106 7.00 6.06 5.82
CA ILE A 106 6.84 6.22 7.28
C ILE A 106 7.75 7.33 7.77
N PHE A 107 9.04 7.30 7.41
CA PHE A 107 9.96 8.34 7.85
C PHE A 107 9.51 9.74 7.38
N VAL A 108 9.19 9.88 6.10
CA VAL A 108 8.71 11.14 5.49
C VAL A 108 7.41 11.61 6.17
N ALA A 109 6.42 10.75 6.34
CA ALA A 109 5.14 11.15 6.90
C ALA A 109 5.23 11.69 8.34
N TYR A 110 6.14 11.18 9.16
CA TYR A 110 6.29 11.59 10.56
C TYR A 110 7.28 12.73 10.78
N HIS A 111 8.26 12.92 9.88
CA HIS A 111 9.32 13.93 10.05
C HIS A 111 9.21 15.08 9.05
N SER A 112 8.51 14.92 7.94
CA SER A 112 8.31 15.99 6.94
C SER A 112 7.10 16.89 7.24
N ASP A 113 6.43 16.71 8.38
CA ASP A 113 5.39 17.64 8.86
C ASP A 113 5.95 19.03 9.24
N GLU A 114 7.25 19.27 9.08
CA GLU A 114 7.84 20.62 9.07
C GLU A 114 7.22 21.53 7.99
N GLU A 115 6.70 20.99 6.89
CA GLU A 115 5.95 21.78 5.89
C GLU A 115 4.61 22.29 6.45
N ALA A 116 3.95 21.56 7.36
CA ALA A 116 2.73 22.02 8.04
C ALA A 116 3.04 23.11 9.07
N LEU A 117 4.19 23.03 9.74
CA LEU A 117 4.66 24.05 10.67
C LEU A 117 5.01 25.36 9.95
N ASN A 118 5.61 25.29 8.75
CA ASN A 118 5.95 26.47 7.95
C ASN A 118 4.74 27.14 7.28
N GLN A 119 3.62 26.43 7.08
CA GLN A 119 2.38 27.02 6.55
C GLN A 119 1.53 27.72 7.62
N GLN A 120 1.72 27.41 8.90
CA GLN A 120 1.07 28.12 10.03
C GLN A 120 1.84 29.35 10.50
N LEU A 121 3.08 29.54 10.03
CA LEU A 121 3.95 30.69 10.35
C LEU A 121 3.95 31.78 9.27
N LYS A 122 3.02 31.73 8.31
CA LYS A 122 2.73 32.80 7.34
C LYS A 122 1.31 33.32 7.56
#